data_AF-A0A838UUJ0-F1
#
_entry.id   AF-A0A838UUJ0-F1
#
_cell.length_a   1.000
_cell.length_b   1.000
_cell.length_c   1.000
_cell.angle_alpha   90.00
_cell.angle_beta   90.00
_cell.angle_gamma   90.00
#
_symmetry.space_group_name_H-M   'P 1'
#
loop_
_entity.id
_entity.type
_entity.pdbx_description
1 polymer ?
#
loop_
_entity_poly.entity_id
_entity_poly.type
_entity_poly.pdbx_seq_one_letter_code
_entity_poly.pdbx_strand_id
1 'polypeptide(L)'
;LVGMLRAAFPERALPPTKRVHDGLLWGDHLAWGDATVPWISARGDVLAEYGAQRGGIAFAYLQAATDRPPARIEMPRWVAESDLFPHVLDVLRAELVAGNGYPYAIETADAVAVIGVEDRARFYALFQRFAAEAGLPLTFSRKSVSKSRRR
;
A
#
# COMPACT_ATOMS: atom_id res chain seq x y z
N LEU A 1 10.30 8.71 3.12
CA LEU A 1 9.39 9.40 2.17
C LEU A 1 9.75 10.88 2.12
N VAL A 2 10.99 11.17 1.73
CA VAL A 2 11.54 12.51 1.44
C VAL A 2 12.27 12.45 0.08
N GLY A 3 11.96 11.42 -0.72
CA GLY A 3 12.69 11.14 -1.96
C GLY A 3 12.44 12.22 -3.00
N MET A 4 11.18 12.69 -3.06
CA MET A 4 10.78 13.77 -3.95
C MET A 4 11.46 15.09 -3.57
N LEU A 5 11.38 15.50 -2.29
CA LEU A 5 12.00 16.75 -1.83
C LEU A 5 13.52 16.77 -1.97
N ARG A 6 14.20 15.64 -1.72
CA ARG A 6 15.65 15.53 -1.95
C ARG A 6 16.02 15.61 -3.42
N ALA A 7 15.20 15.03 -4.31
CA ALA A 7 15.42 15.11 -5.75
C ALA A 7 15.12 16.52 -6.30
N ALA A 8 14.10 17.21 -5.78
CA ALA A 8 13.72 18.56 -6.19
C ALA A 8 14.64 19.66 -5.64
N PHE A 9 15.25 19.44 -4.47
CA PHE A 9 16.17 20.39 -3.82
C PHE A 9 17.49 19.71 -3.45
N PRO A 10 18.31 19.29 -4.43
CA PRO A 10 19.57 18.60 -4.18
C PRO A 10 20.56 19.46 -3.37
N GLU A 11 20.49 20.79 -3.54
CA GLU A 11 21.33 21.78 -2.85
C GLU A 11 21.02 21.91 -1.36
N ARG A 12 19.82 21.50 -0.93
CA ARG A 12 19.44 21.46 0.48
C ARG A 12 19.65 20.05 0.97
N ALA A 13 20.72 19.84 1.74
CA ALA A 13 20.98 18.60 2.46
C ALA A 13 19.91 18.34 3.54
N LEU A 14 18.70 17.97 3.11
CA LEU A 14 17.58 17.71 3.99
C LEU A 14 17.87 16.43 4.79
N PRO A 15 17.78 16.50 6.14
CA PRO A 15 17.98 15.33 6.98
C PRO A 15 16.88 14.29 6.71
N PRO A 16 17.18 12.98 6.82
CA PRO A 16 16.18 11.95 6.63
C PRO A 16 15.11 12.04 7.72
N THR A 17 13.87 12.36 7.34
CA THR A 17 12.73 12.37 8.26
C THR A 17 11.83 11.17 7.96
N LYS A 18 11.49 10.41 9.01
CA LYS A 18 10.52 9.29 8.92
C LYS A 18 9.08 9.74 9.17
N ARG A 19 8.88 10.98 9.63
CA ARG A 19 7.60 11.50 10.13
C ARG A 19 6.87 12.42 9.17
N VAL A 20 7.54 12.90 8.12
CA VAL A 20 6.92 13.77 7.12
C VAL A 20 6.76 12.97 5.84
N HIS A 21 5.54 12.93 5.33
CA HIS A 21 5.21 12.29 4.06
C HIS A 21 5.03 13.37 3.00
N ASP A 22 5.60 13.16 1.81
CA ASP A 22 5.50 14.10 0.68
C ASP A 22 4.04 14.47 0.33
N GLY A 23 3.07 13.57 0.62
CA GLY A 23 1.63 13.84 0.44
C GLY A 23 1.11 15.04 1.24
N LEU A 24 1.68 15.32 2.41
CA LEU A 24 1.29 16.45 3.26
C LEU A 24 1.64 17.81 2.63
N LEU A 25 2.59 17.84 1.68
CA LEU A 25 2.99 19.06 1.01
C LEU A 25 1.92 19.59 0.06
N TRP A 26 0.96 18.75 -0.32
CA TRP A 26 -0.06 19.04 -1.34
C TRP A 26 -1.41 19.42 -0.75
N GLY A 27 -1.54 19.49 0.58
CA GLY A 27 -2.83 19.58 1.28
C GLY A 27 -3.77 20.67 0.78
N ASP A 28 -3.26 21.89 0.58
CA ASP A 28 -4.08 23.03 0.12
C ASP A 28 -3.93 23.32 -1.39
N HIS A 29 -3.18 22.47 -2.11
CA HIS A 29 -2.82 22.69 -3.51
C HIS A 29 -3.62 21.84 -4.50
N LEU A 30 -4.37 20.84 -4.03
CA LEU A 30 -5.17 19.94 -4.86
C LEU A 30 -6.63 19.95 -4.38
N ALA A 31 -7.58 20.19 -5.29
CA ALA A 31 -8.99 19.98 -5.01
C ALA A 31 -9.34 18.50 -5.12
N TRP A 32 -10.52 18.10 -4.60
CA TRP A 32 -10.98 16.72 -4.73
C TRP A 32 -10.98 16.26 -6.19
N GLY A 33 -10.39 15.10 -6.45
CA GLY A 33 -10.23 14.54 -7.79
C GLY A 33 -9.02 15.06 -8.56
N ASP A 34 -8.35 16.12 -8.10
CA ASP A 34 -7.12 16.58 -8.74
C ASP A 34 -5.99 15.59 -8.50
N ALA A 35 -5.15 15.47 -9.53
CA ALA A 35 -3.93 14.71 -9.47
C ALA A 35 -2.76 15.57 -9.91
N THR A 36 -1.61 15.31 -9.33
CA THR A 36 -0.37 15.91 -9.79
C THR A 36 0.08 15.32 -11.13
N VAL A 37 1.04 15.96 -11.77
CA VAL A 37 1.80 15.34 -12.87
C VAL A 37 2.49 14.06 -12.38
N PRO A 38 2.70 13.06 -13.24
CA PRO A 38 3.43 11.86 -12.87
C PRO A 38 4.93 12.18 -12.73
N TRP A 39 5.56 11.60 -11.71
CA TRP A 39 7.00 11.65 -11.49
C TRP A 39 7.60 10.25 -11.51
N ILE A 40 8.89 10.16 -11.83
CA ILE A 40 9.61 8.88 -11.77
C ILE A 40 10.04 8.60 -10.33
N SER A 41 9.79 7.37 -9.88
CA SER A 41 10.14 6.93 -8.54
C SER A 41 11.66 6.79 -8.41
N ALA A 42 12.24 7.49 -7.42
CA ALA A 42 13.67 7.43 -7.09
C ALA A 42 13.93 6.65 -5.78
N ARG A 43 13.03 5.74 -5.38
CA ARG A 43 13.19 4.94 -4.15
C ARG A 43 14.41 4.01 -4.27
N GLY A 44 15.50 4.34 -3.59
CA GLY A 44 16.79 3.68 -3.77
C GLY A 44 16.90 2.27 -3.19
N ASP A 45 16.09 1.93 -2.19
CA ASP A 45 16.11 0.65 -1.47
C ASP A 45 15.37 -0.46 -2.21
N VAL A 46 14.07 -0.28 -2.44
CA VAL A 46 13.21 -1.33 -3.04
C VAL A 46 13.40 -1.41 -4.55
N LEU A 47 13.69 -0.29 -5.24
CA LEU A 47 13.85 -0.33 -6.70
C LEU A 47 15.18 -0.94 -7.16
N ALA A 48 16.14 -1.14 -6.25
CA ALA A 48 17.38 -1.84 -6.58
C ALA A 48 17.12 -3.30 -6.98
N GLU A 49 16.09 -3.93 -6.42
CA GLU A 49 15.70 -5.33 -6.72
C GLU A 49 15.12 -5.49 -8.13
N TYR A 50 14.66 -4.39 -8.75
CA TYR A 50 14.05 -4.39 -10.09
C TYR A 50 15.08 -4.33 -11.22
N GLY A 51 16.39 -4.31 -10.93
CA GLY A 51 17.45 -4.35 -11.93
C GLY A 51 17.27 -3.32 -13.06
N ALA A 52 17.15 -3.79 -14.30
CA ALA A 52 16.95 -2.94 -15.47
C ALA A 52 15.63 -2.14 -15.45
N GLN A 53 14.61 -2.61 -14.72
CA GLN A 53 13.32 -1.93 -14.57
C GLN A 53 13.30 -0.92 -13.41
N ARG A 54 14.44 -0.65 -12.76
CA ARG A 54 14.54 0.30 -11.64
C ARG A 54 13.92 1.68 -11.93
N GLY A 55 14.03 2.17 -13.18
CA GLY A 55 13.44 3.43 -13.63
C GLY A 55 12.05 3.29 -14.26
N GLY A 56 11.41 2.12 -14.15
CA GLY A 56 10.16 1.77 -14.81
C GLY A 56 8.91 2.04 -13.99
N ILE A 57 9.03 2.66 -12.81
CA ILE A 57 7.90 2.98 -11.94
C ILE A 57 7.74 4.51 -11.84
N ALA A 58 6.55 4.98 -12.18
CA ALA A 58 6.11 6.34 -11.98
C ALA A 58 5.10 6.41 -10.82
N PHE A 59 4.91 7.61 -10.27
CA PHE A 59 3.91 7.87 -9.24
C PHE A 59 3.30 9.26 -9.39
N ALA A 60 2.08 9.42 -8.89
CA ALA A 60 1.40 10.70 -8.76
C ALA A 60 0.67 10.76 -7.40
N TYR A 61 0.26 11.96 -6.99
CA TYR A 61 -0.60 12.17 -5.84
C TYR A 61 -2.01 12.51 -6.34
N LEU A 62 -3.03 11.79 -5.85
CA LEU A 62 -4.44 11.99 -6.16
C LEU A 62 -5.19 12.40 -4.90
N GLN A 63 -5.88 13.54 -4.94
CA GLN A 63 -6.72 14.01 -3.83
C GLN A 63 -8.04 13.22 -3.79
N ALA A 64 -8.05 12.14 -3.02
CA ALA A 64 -9.17 11.20 -2.97
C ALA A 64 -10.30 11.60 -1.98
N ALA A 65 -10.01 12.48 -1.03
CA ALA A 65 -10.94 12.90 0.02
C ALA A 65 -10.69 14.36 0.41
N THR A 66 -11.69 15.05 0.97
CA THR A 66 -11.56 16.48 1.32
C THR A 66 -10.79 16.73 2.63
N ASP A 67 -10.77 15.74 3.52
CA ASP A 67 -10.26 15.83 4.89
C ASP A 67 -8.96 15.03 5.13
N ARG A 68 -8.43 14.40 4.09
CA ARG A 68 -7.24 13.54 4.17
C ARG A 68 -6.18 13.99 3.16
N PRO A 69 -4.89 13.78 3.47
CA PRO A 69 -3.83 14.03 2.51
C PRO A 69 -4.02 13.20 1.23
N PRO A 70 -3.54 13.69 0.07
CA PRO A 70 -3.67 12.98 -1.18
C PRO A 70 -2.96 11.63 -1.15
N ALA A 71 -3.59 10.63 -1.77
CA ALA A 71 -3.10 9.28 -1.87
C ALA A 71 -2.02 9.19 -2.95
N ARG A 72 -0.95 8.43 -2.68
CA ARG A 72 0.10 8.15 -3.66
C ARG A 72 -0.33 6.97 -4.51
N ILE A 73 -0.50 7.20 -5.81
CA ILE A 73 -0.72 6.16 -6.80
C ILE A 73 0.60 5.85 -7.51
N GLU A 74 0.92 4.57 -7.67
CA GLU A 74 2.10 4.11 -8.41
C GLU A 74 1.65 3.34 -9.65
N MET A 75 2.38 3.52 -10.75
CA MET A 75 2.07 2.93 -12.03
C MET A 75 3.33 2.66 -12.84
N PRO A 76 3.29 1.76 -13.83
CA PRO A 76 4.38 1.62 -14.78
C PRO A 76 4.65 2.94 -15.51
N ARG A 77 5.92 3.23 -15.78
CA ARG A 77 6.37 4.45 -16.47
C ARG A 77 5.70 4.62 -17.83
N TRP A 78 5.52 3.54 -18.57
CA TRP A 78 4.87 3.59 -19.88
C TRP A 78 3.41 4.08 -19.82
N VAL A 79 2.70 3.83 -18.71
CA VAL A 79 1.34 4.37 -18.50
C VAL A 79 1.42 5.89 -18.31
N ALA A 80 2.33 6.33 -17.45
CA ALA A 80 2.53 7.74 -17.13
C ALA A 80 2.99 8.58 -18.33
N GLU A 81 3.74 7.98 -19.26
CA GLU A 81 4.22 8.65 -20.49
C GLU A 81 3.23 8.54 -21.67
N SER A 82 2.17 7.73 -21.52
CA SER A 82 1.13 7.56 -22.53
C SER A 82 -0.09 8.47 -22.29
N ASP A 83 -0.97 8.52 -23.27
CA ASP A 83 -2.29 9.14 -23.19
C ASP A 83 -3.28 8.37 -22.29
N LEU A 84 -2.88 7.21 -21.75
CA LEU A 84 -3.69 6.41 -20.83
C LEU A 84 -3.75 7.01 -19.42
N PHE A 85 -2.78 7.84 -19.02
CA PHE A 85 -2.72 8.35 -17.65
C PHE A 85 -4.00 9.10 -17.21
N PRO A 86 -4.53 10.07 -18.00
CA PRO A 86 -5.82 10.71 -17.70
C PRO A 86 -6.97 9.70 -17.55
N HIS A 87 -7.02 8.70 -18.43
CA HIS A 87 -8.07 7.67 -18.37
C HIS A 87 -7.97 6.84 -17.09
N VAL A 88 -6.77 6.46 -16.67
CA VAL A 88 -6.54 5.75 -15.39
C VAL A 88 -7.01 6.59 -14.21
N LEU A 89 -6.75 7.91 -14.22
CA LEU A 89 -7.25 8.80 -13.19
C LEU A 89 -8.78 8.86 -13.17
N ASP A 90 -9.43 8.88 -14.33
CA ASP A 90 -10.90 8.87 -14.41
C ASP A 90 -11.52 7.58 -13.86
N VAL A 91 -10.91 6.43 -14.16
CA VAL A 91 -11.33 5.14 -13.58
C VAL A 91 -11.16 5.17 -12.06
N LEU A 92 -10.01 5.67 -11.56
CA LEU A 92 -9.80 5.79 -10.11
C LEU A 92 -10.81 6.73 -9.47
N ARG A 93 -11.14 7.86 -10.09
CA ARG A 93 -12.17 8.78 -9.60
C ARG A 93 -13.54 8.11 -9.52
N ALA A 94 -13.91 7.32 -10.54
CA ALA A 94 -15.17 6.57 -10.53
C ALA A 94 -15.21 5.56 -9.36
N GLU A 95 -14.12 4.81 -9.14
CA GLU A 95 -14.00 3.89 -8.00
C GLU A 95 -14.08 4.60 -6.65
N LEU A 96 -13.47 5.79 -6.52
CA LEU A 96 -13.52 6.61 -5.32
C LEU A 96 -14.95 7.12 -5.05
N VAL A 97 -15.70 7.48 -6.09
CA VAL A 97 -17.12 7.85 -5.94
C VAL A 97 -17.94 6.65 -5.48
N ALA A 98 -17.69 5.46 -6.04
CA ALA A 98 -18.40 4.23 -5.67
C ALA A 98 -18.10 3.79 -4.22
N GLY A 99 -16.85 3.90 -3.78
CA GLY A 99 -16.38 3.51 -2.43
C GLY A 99 -16.23 4.66 -1.44
N ASN A 100 -16.95 5.78 -1.63
CA ASN A 100 -17.01 6.91 -0.69
C ASN A 100 -15.63 7.46 -0.25
N GLY A 101 -14.74 7.73 -1.21
CA GLY A 101 -13.40 8.27 -0.98
C GLY A 101 -12.31 7.22 -0.76
N TYR A 102 -12.61 5.94 -0.97
CA TYR A 102 -11.62 4.88 -1.09
C TYR A 102 -12.00 3.93 -2.25
N PRO A 103 -11.06 3.35 -3.00
CA PRO A 103 -11.41 2.49 -4.12
C PRO A 103 -12.15 1.25 -3.63
N TYR A 104 -13.36 1.05 -4.15
CA TYR A 104 -14.25 -0.03 -3.74
C TYR A 104 -13.61 -1.42 -3.87
N ALA A 105 -12.85 -1.65 -4.94
CA ALA A 105 -12.14 -2.91 -5.15
C ALA A 105 -11.13 -3.22 -4.02
N ILE A 106 -10.41 -2.21 -3.52
CA ILE A 106 -9.42 -2.39 -2.45
C ILE A 106 -10.11 -2.57 -1.10
N GLU A 107 -11.18 -1.80 -0.84
CA GLU A 107 -11.99 -1.98 0.36
C GLU A 107 -12.54 -3.40 0.46
N THR A 108 -13.10 -3.89 -0.65
CA THR A 108 -13.65 -5.24 -0.74
C THR A 108 -12.56 -6.29 -0.54
N ALA A 109 -11.39 -6.12 -1.17
CA ALA A 109 -10.25 -7.00 -1.00
C ALA A 109 -9.78 -7.06 0.46
N ASP A 110 -9.70 -5.94 1.16
CA ASP A 110 -9.33 -5.88 2.58
C ASP A 110 -10.36 -6.62 3.44
N ALA A 111 -11.65 -6.38 3.21
CA ALA A 111 -12.74 -7.03 3.94
C ALA A 111 -12.73 -8.55 3.78
N VAL A 112 -12.43 -9.08 2.58
CA VAL A 112 -12.41 -10.52 2.32
C VAL A 112 -11.08 -11.19 2.71
N ALA A 113 -9.99 -10.43 2.81
CA ALA A 113 -8.68 -10.94 3.21
C ALA A 113 -8.56 -11.19 4.73
N VAL A 114 -9.56 -10.78 5.52
CA VAL A 114 -9.54 -10.95 6.97
C VAL A 114 -9.56 -12.43 7.36
N ILE A 115 -8.42 -12.91 7.87
CA ILE A 115 -8.31 -14.25 8.45
C ILE A 115 -8.93 -14.22 9.85
N GLY A 116 -10.04 -14.93 10.02
CA GLY A 116 -10.80 -14.98 11.27
C GLY A 116 -10.18 -15.86 12.35
N VAL A 117 -10.79 -15.85 13.54
CA VAL A 117 -10.41 -16.76 14.63
C VAL A 117 -10.67 -18.22 14.25
N GLU A 118 -11.75 -18.48 13.52
CA GLU A 118 -12.11 -19.82 13.05
C GLU A 118 -11.11 -20.33 12.00
N ASP A 119 -10.72 -19.51 11.04
CA ASP A 119 -9.72 -19.87 10.02
C ASP A 119 -8.38 -20.22 10.66
N ARG A 120 -7.95 -19.44 11.67
CA ARG A 120 -6.76 -19.76 12.46
C ARG A 120 -6.90 -21.10 13.18
N ALA A 121 -8.06 -21.39 13.78
CA ALA A 121 -8.28 -22.67 14.46
C ALA A 121 -8.23 -23.86 13.48
N ARG A 122 -8.85 -23.73 12.30
CA ARG A 122 -8.80 -24.72 11.22
C ARG A 122 -7.37 -24.94 10.72
N PHE A 123 -6.62 -23.86 10.51
CA PHE A 123 -5.21 -23.93 10.14
C PHE A 123 -4.38 -24.69 11.18
N TYR A 124 -4.53 -24.36 12.48
CA TYR A 124 -3.79 -25.07 13.52
C TYR A 124 -4.17 -26.54 13.62
N ALA A 125 -5.45 -26.90 13.44
CA ALA A 125 -5.86 -28.30 13.41
C ALA A 125 -5.25 -29.06 12.23
N LEU A 126 -5.24 -28.47 11.03
CA LEU A 126 -4.58 -29.04 9.85
C LEU A 126 -3.08 -29.21 10.08
N PHE A 127 -2.41 -28.18 10.60
CA PHE A 127 -0.99 -28.19 10.86
C PHE A 127 -0.59 -29.22 11.93
N GLN A 128 -1.42 -29.39 12.97
CA GLN A 128 -1.23 -30.42 13.99
C GLN A 128 -1.32 -31.83 13.41
N ARG A 129 -2.29 -32.10 12.54
CA ARG A 129 -2.40 -33.39 11.84
C ARG A 129 -1.17 -33.66 10.98
N PHE A 130 -0.79 -32.69 10.15
CA PHE A 130 0.40 -32.79 9.29
C PHE A 130 1.67 -33.08 10.12
N ALA A 131 1.89 -32.36 11.21
CA ALA A 131 3.07 -32.56 12.03
C ALA A 131 3.07 -33.91 12.75
N ALA A 132 1.90 -34.40 13.18
CA ALA A 132 1.78 -35.74 13.75
C ALA A 132 2.13 -36.82 12.71
N GLU A 133 1.64 -36.69 11.48
CA GLU A 133 1.95 -37.58 10.37
C GLU A 133 3.43 -37.53 9.96
N ALA A 134 4.05 -36.35 9.99
CA ALA A 134 5.45 -36.14 9.66
C ALA A 134 6.42 -36.43 10.82
N GLY A 135 5.92 -36.83 12.00
CA GLY A 135 6.75 -37.09 13.20
C GLY A 135 7.45 -35.85 13.78
N LEU A 136 6.93 -34.65 13.49
CA LEU A 136 7.50 -33.39 13.93
C LEU A 136 7.01 -33.03 15.35
N PRO A 137 7.92 -32.76 16.31
CA PRO A 137 7.51 -32.38 17.67
C PRO A 137 6.95 -30.95 17.69
N LEU A 138 5.62 -30.81 17.78
CA LEU A 138 4.98 -29.51 17.98
C LEU A 138 4.70 -29.23 19.45
N THR A 139 5.36 -28.21 20.00
CA THR A 139 5.11 -27.72 21.35
C THR A 139 4.34 -26.39 21.29
N PHE A 140 3.03 -26.41 21.51
CA PHE A 140 2.25 -25.18 21.59
C PHE A 140 2.34 -24.57 23.01
N SER A 141 2.54 -23.25 23.08
CA SER A 141 2.61 -22.50 24.34
C SER A 141 1.27 -22.56 25.09
N ARG A 142 1.32 -22.96 26.38
CA ARG A 142 0.20 -23.17 27.33
C ARG A 142 -0.77 -21.97 27.44
N LYS A 143 -0.37 -20.78 26.99
CA LYS A 143 -1.21 -19.57 26.97
C LYS A 143 -2.34 -19.61 25.93
N SER A 144 -2.18 -20.35 24.83
CA SER A 144 -3.21 -20.50 23.78
C SER A 144 -4.36 -21.41 24.25
N VAL A 145 -4.02 -22.52 24.91
CA VAL A 145 -4.98 -23.48 25.48
C VAL A 145 -5.83 -22.85 26.59
N SER A 146 -5.25 -21.96 27.41
CA SER A 146 -5.96 -21.30 28.50
C SER A 146 -7.08 -20.34 28.05
N LYS A 147 -7.02 -19.81 26.82
CA LYS A 147 -8.08 -18.94 26.28
C LYS A 147 -9.23 -19.72 25.63
N SER A 148 -8.97 -20.94 25.15
CA SER A 148 -10.02 -21.80 24.57
C SER A 148 -10.90 -22.48 25.63
N ARG A 149 -10.44 -22.55 26.88
CA ARG A 149 -11.15 -23.23 28.00
C ARG A 149 -12.00 -22.29 28.87
N ARG A 150 -12.14 -21.02 28.48
CA ARG A 150 -12.88 -19.99 29.24
C ARG A 150 -14.14 -19.47 28.52
N ARG A 151 -14.67 -20.23 27.57
CA ARG A 151 -16.02 -20.06 27.03
C ARG A 151 -16.87 -21.24 27.42
#